data_AF-A0A4R1KZR1-F1
#
_entry.id   AF-A0A4R1KZR1-F1
#
_cell.length_a   1.000
_cell.length_b   1.000
_cell.length_c   1.000
_cell.angle_alpha   90.00
_cell.angle_beta   90.00
_cell.angle_gamma   90.00
#
_symmetry.space_group_name_H-M   'P 1'
#
loop_
_entity.id
_entity.type
_entity.pdbx_description
1 polymer ?
#
loop_
_entity_poly.entity_id
_entity_poly.type
_entity_poly.pdbx_seq_one_letter_code
_entity_poly.pdbx_strand_id
1 'polypeptide(L)'
;MKIDLDEVKQGDQVWHDRYGYGVVQRVQANTCDVKFNESTKVLTFTDGGYAGGLKVLWWQQPIVFTPRKGQDYSKFHDLVSVLFDNLYGGK
;
A
#
# COMPACT_ATOMS: atom_id res chain seq x y z
N MET A 1 9.62 7.91 9.80
CA MET A 1 9.66 7.50 8.38
C MET A 1 8.46 8.05 7.60
N LYS A 2 8.56 8.10 6.28
CA LYS A 2 7.53 8.54 5.33
C LYS A 2 7.34 7.50 4.22
N ILE A 3 6.13 7.35 3.73
CA ILE A 3 5.82 6.64 2.48
C ILE A 3 5.29 7.70 1.53
N ASP A 4 5.92 7.81 0.35
CA ASP A 4 5.47 8.75 -0.68
C ASP A 4 5.35 10.19 -0.19
N LEU A 5 6.34 10.64 0.60
CA LEU A 5 6.41 11.96 1.25
C LEU A 5 5.39 12.20 2.38
N ASP A 6 4.46 11.27 2.62
CA ASP A 6 3.49 11.33 3.70
C ASP A 6 4.00 10.62 4.95
N GLU A 7 3.74 11.20 6.12
CA GLU A 7 4.18 10.66 7.41
C GLU A 7 3.40 9.39 7.80
N VAL A 8 4.14 8.34 8.19
CA VAL A 8 3.56 7.10 8.71
C VAL A 8 3.30 7.20 10.21
N LYS A 9 2.10 6.82 10.62
CA LYS A 9 1.62 6.81 12.00
C LYS A 9 1.13 5.41 12.37
N GLN A 10 1.22 5.09 13.66
CA GLN A 10 0.62 3.86 14.18
C GLN A 10 -0.90 3.87 13.93
N GLY A 11 -1.45 2.72 13.54
CA GLY A 11 -2.86 2.57 13.17
C GLY A 11 -3.16 2.90 11.71
N ASP A 12 -2.23 3.48 10.95
CA ASP A 12 -2.43 3.69 9.51
C ASP A 12 -2.62 2.35 8.79
N GLN A 13 -3.51 2.36 7.81
CA GLN A 13 -3.65 1.27 6.85
C GLN A 13 -2.68 1.49 5.68
N VAL A 14 -2.05 0.41 5.25
CA VAL A 14 -1.14 0.37 4.10
C VAL A 14 -1.38 -0.89 3.28
N TRP A 15 -0.94 -0.88 2.03
CA TRP A 15 -1.04 -2.00 1.10
C TRP A 15 0.34 -2.49 0.68
N HIS A 16 0.47 -3.81 0.57
CA HIS A 16 1.69 -4.50 0.14
C HIS A 16 1.40 -5.40 -1.07
N ASP A 17 2.36 -5.47 -2.00
CA ASP A 17 2.21 -6.19 -3.29
C ASP A 17 1.78 -7.66 -3.17
N ARG A 18 2.32 -8.40 -2.18
CA ARG A 18 2.05 -9.82 -1.94
C ARG A 18 1.04 -10.10 -0.83
N TYR A 19 0.98 -9.25 0.19
CA TYR A 19 0.20 -9.51 1.40
C TYR A 19 -1.10 -8.70 1.50
N GLY A 20 -1.36 -7.84 0.52
CA GLY A 20 -2.53 -6.98 0.50
C GLY A 20 -2.49 -5.95 1.63
N TYR A 21 -3.65 -5.68 2.23
CA TYR A 21 -3.78 -4.65 3.25
C TYR A 21 -3.26 -5.10 4.63
N GLY A 22 -2.64 -4.16 5.33
CA GLY A 22 -2.17 -4.31 6.70
C GLY A 22 -2.26 -3.01 7.48
N VAL A 23 -2.03 -3.13 8.79
CA VAL A 23 -2.09 -2.01 9.73
C VAL A 23 -0.73 -1.81 10.38
N VAL A 24 -0.27 -0.56 10.41
CA VAL A 24 0.97 -0.17 11.08
C VAL A 24 0.81 -0.35 12.59
N GLN A 25 1.60 -1.25 13.16
CA GLN A 25 1.59 -1.55 14.60
C GLN A 25 2.55 -0.66 15.38
N ARG A 26 3.68 -0.29 14.77
CA ARG A 26 4.70 0.53 15.41
C ARG A 26 5.46 1.34 14.38
N VAL A 27 5.84 2.56 14.76
CA VAL A 27 6.73 3.42 13.97
C VAL A 27 7.97 3.72 14.79
N GLN A 28 9.14 3.54 14.18
CA GLN A 28 10.43 3.95 14.70
C GLN A 28 11.03 4.99 13.75
N ALA A 29 12.18 5.58 14.11
CA ALA A 29 12.76 6.70 13.37
C ALA A 29 12.77 6.48 11.83
N ASN A 30 13.29 5.33 11.38
CA ASN A 30 13.47 5.00 9.96
C ASN A 30 12.77 3.73 9.50
N THR A 31 11.95 3.13 10.37
CA THR A 31 11.25 1.88 10.07
C THR A 31 9.82 1.91 10.59
N CYS A 32 8.97 1.07 10.02
CA CYS A 32 7.66 0.76 10.59
C CYS A 32 7.44 -0.76 10.59
N ASP A 33 6.67 -1.21 11.56
CA ASP A 33 6.26 -2.59 11.70
C ASP A 33 4.78 -2.69 11.32
N VAL A 34 4.47 -3.55 10.35
CA VAL A 34 3.12 -3.72 9.80
C VAL A 34 2.64 -5.13 10.02
N LYS A 35 1.40 -5.26 10.49
CA LYS A 35 0.67 -6.53 10.56
C LYS A 35 -0.28 -6.61 9.39
N PHE A 36 0.01 -7.49 8.44
CA PHE A 36 -0.89 -7.81 7.33
C PHE A 36 -1.88 -8.90 7.73
N ASN A 37 -3.05 -8.88 7.09
CA ASN A 37 -4.09 -9.87 7.32
C ASN A 37 -3.63 -11.27 6.91
N GLU A 38 -2.94 -11.35 5.76
CA GLU A 38 -2.44 -12.61 5.17
C GLU A 38 -1.12 -13.10 5.78
N SER A 39 -0.48 -12.31 6.65
CA SER A 39 0.79 -12.69 7.29
C SER A 39 0.56 -13.09 8.74
N THR A 40 1.11 -14.23 9.16
CA THR A 40 1.12 -14.62 10.58
C THR A 40 2.06 -13.75 11.42
N LYS A 41 3.05 -13.11 10.80
CA LYS A 41 4.08 -12.31 11.47
C LYS A 41 3.92 -10.81 11.19
N VAL A 42 4.40 -10.01 12.13
CA VAL A 42 4.63 -8.58 11.91
C VAL A 42 5.90 -8.43 11.07
N LEU A 43 5.85 -7.61 10.03
CA LEU A 43 6.97 -7.39 9.11
C LEU A 43 7.47 -5.95 9.25
N THR A 44 8.78 -5.77 9.20
CA THR A 44 9.44 -4.47 9.34
C THR A 44 9.84 -3.93 7.96
N PHE A 45 9.57 -2.65 7.73
CA PHE A 45 9.88 -1.95 6.49
C PHE A 45 10.67 -0.69 6.78
N THR A 46 11.51 -0.29 5.84
CA THR A 46 12.32 0.92 5.94
C THR A 46 11.60 2.13 5.34
N ASP A 47 12.20 3.30 5.55
CA ASP A 47 11.75 4.56 4.96
C ASP A 47 11.44 4.44 3.46
N GLY A 48 10.38 5.12 3.02
CA GLY A 48 9.85 5.02 1.65
C GLY A 48 9.01 3.78 1.37
N GLY A 49 8.82 2.87 2.33
CA GLY A 49 8.05 1.64 2.13
C GLY A 49 8.86 0.52 1.47
N TYR A 50 10.15 0.44 1.78
CA TYR A 50 11.07 -0.53 1.18
C TYR A 50 11.27 -1.77 2.06
N ALA A 51 11.49 -2.91 1.41
CA ALA A 51 12.02 -4.13 2.02
C ALA A 51 12.93 -4.84 1.00
N GLY A 52 14.11 -5.28 1.45
CA GLY A 52 15.08 -5.96 0.58
C GLY A 52 15.53 -5.13 -0.63
N GLY A 53 15.56 -3.80 -0.51
CA GLY A 53 15.94 -2.89 -1.60
C GLY A 53 14.84 -2.59 -2.63
N LEU A 54 13.65 -3.18 -2.47
CA LEU A 54 12.50 -2.95 -3.35
C LEU A 54 11.42 -2.16 -2.61
N LYS A 55 10.76 -1.25 -3.34
CA LYS A 55 9.55 -0.58 -2.85
C LYS A 55 8.38 -1.55 -2.90
N VAL A 56 7.79 -1.83 -1.75
CA VAL A 56 6.75 -2.88 -1.60
C VAL A 56 5.56 -2.42 -0.77
N LEU A 57 5.60 -1.22 -0.21
CA LEU A 57 4.52 -0.63 0.58
C LEU A 57 4.01 0.66 -0.06
N TRP A 58 2.69 0.80 -0.09
CA TRP A 58 1.97 1.96 -0.58
C TRP A 58 0.78 2.27 0.32
N TRP A 59 0.21 3.47 0.19
CA TRP A 59 -0.99 3.83 0.93
C TRP A 59 -2.24 3.06 0.48
N GLN A 60 -2.31 2.72 -0.80
CA GLN A 60 -3.35 1.90 -1.43
C GLN A 60 -2.72 1.07 -2.55
N GLN A 61 -3.48 0.17 -3.16
CA GLN A 61 -3.02 -0.56 -4.33
C GLN A 61 -2.67 0.43 -5.46
N PRO A 62 -1.43 0.43 -5.98
CA PRO A 62 -1.07 1.33 -7.07
C PRO A 62 -1.77 0.91 -8.37
N ILE A 63 -2.23 1.89 -9.16
CA ILE A 63 -2.78 1.67 -10.50
C ILE A 63 -1.84 2.31 -11.54
N VAL A 64 -2.00 3.62 -11.77
CA VAL A 64 -1.21 4.41 -12.75
C VAL A 64 -0.30 5.44 -12.06
N PHE A 65 -0.71 5.91 -10.88
CA PHE A 65 0.02 6.88 -10.08
C PHE A 65 0.30 6.32 -8.68
N THR A 66 1.22 6.97 -7.97
CA THR A 66 1.56 6.62 -6.59
C THR A 66 0.48 7.17 -5.64
N PRO A 67 -0.28 6.31 -4.93
CA PRO A 67 -1.36 6.77 -4.06
C PRO A 67 -0.83 7.55 -2.86
N ARG A 68 -1.58 8.54 -2.40
CA ARG A 68 -1.24 9.40 -1.25
C ARG A 68 -2.08 9.06 -0.02
N LYS A 69 -1.52 9.34 1.16
CA LYS A 69 -2.21 9.10 2.44
C LYS A 69 -3.52 9.89 2.52
N GLY A 70 -4.59 9.23 2.96
CA GLY A 70 -5.88 9.86 3.24
C GLY A 70 -6.69 10.29 2.01
N GLN A 71 -6.22 10.00 0.79
CA GLN A 71 -7.00 10.15 -0.43
C GLN A 71 -7.65 8.82 -0.78
N ASP A 72 -8.94 8.82 -1.10
CA ASP A 72 -9.67 7.62 -1.51
C ASP A 72 -9.66 7.49 -3.04
N TYR A 73 -8.96 6.46 -3.55
CA TYR A 73 -8.91 6.16 -4.98
C TYR A 73 -9.81 4.98 -5.38
N SER A 74 -10.66 4.46 -4.48
CA SER A 74 -11.57 3.34 -4.75
C SER A 74 -12.39 3.53 -6.03
N LYS A 75 -12.99 4.72 -6.20
CA LYS A 75 -13.77 5.06 -7.40
C LYS A 75 -12.97 5.01 -8.69
N PHE A 76 -11.66 5.30 -8.62
CA PHE A 76 -10.78 5.23 -9.78
C PHE A 76 -10.37 3.78 -10.09
N HIS A 77 -10.19 2.94 -9.05
CA HIS A 77 -10.03 1.49 -9.24
C HIS A 77 -11.23 0.89 -9.98
N ASP A 78 -12.45 1.21 -9.56
CA ASP A 78 -13.67 0.72 -10.20
C ASP A 78 -13.74 1.11 -11.69
N LEU A 79 -13.39 2.36 -12.00
CA LEU A 79 -13.44 2.88 -13.36
C LEU A 79 -12.40 2.22 -14.28
N VAL A 80 -11.20 1.95 -13.76
CA VAL A 80 -10.14 1.25 -14.51
C VAL A 80 -10.52 -0.21 -14.74
N SER A 81 -11.09 -0.90 -13.74
CA SER A 81 -11.60 -2.26 -13.91
C SER A 81 -12.70 -2.32 -14.98
N VAL A 82 -13.66 -1.40 -14.96
CA VAL A 82 -14.72 -1.31 -15.98
C VAL A 82 -14.14 -1.03 -17.38
N LEU A 83 -13.13 -0.16 -17.49
CA LEU A 83 -12.47 0.12 -18.78
C LEU A 83 -11.70 -1.10 -19.29
N PHE A 84 -10.97 -1.80 -18.44
CA PHE A 84 -10.26 -3.03 -18.81
C PHE A 84 -11.23 -4.13 -19.27
N ASP A 85 -12.33 -4.33 -18.54
CA ASP A 85 -13.35 -5.31 -18.92
C ASP A 85 -14.03 -4.94 -20.26
N ASN A 86 -14.29 -3.66 -20.51
CA ASN A 86 -14.84 -3.22 -21.80
C ASN A 86 -13.85 -3.33 -22.97
N LEU A 87 -12.55 -3.10 -22.73
CA LEU A 87 -11.51 -3.12 -23.77
C LEU A 87 -10.98 -4.52 -24.07
N TYR A 88 -10.90 -5.39 -23.06
CA TYR A 88 -10.24 -6.69 -23.13
C TYR A 88 -11.11 -7.87 -22.65
N GLY A 89 -12.23 -7.60 -21.97
CA GLY A 89 -13.18 -8.63 -21.50
C GLY A 89 -14.20 -9.07 -22.54
N GLY A 90 -14.10 -8.56 -23.78
CA GLY A 90 -14.91 -9.02 -24.91
C GLY A 90 -14.59 -10.48 -25.26
N LYS A 91 -15.55 -11.36 -24.99
CA LYS A 91 -15.69 -12.64 -25.71
C LYS A 91 -16.27 -12.40 -27.09
#